data_AF-A0A661EWW6-F1
#
_entry.id   AF-A0A661EWW6-F1
#
_cell.length_a   1.000
_cell.length_b   1.000
_cell.length_c   1.000
_cell.angle_alpha   90.00
_cell.angle_beta   90.00
_cell.angle_gamma   90.00
#
_symmetry.space_group_name_H-M   'P 1'
#
loop_
_entity.id
_entity.type
_entity.pdbx_description
1 polymer ?
#
loop_
_entity_poly.entity_id
_entity_poly.type
_entity_poly.pdbx_seq_one_letter_code
_entity_poly.pdbx_strand_id
1 'polypeptide(L)'
;MLKSNNRTGIWSNPPAHCGVIRKKYEDLGRPMEIAVAIGADPMLYIASQVAGMNLGDDEIELASAMRGEPVEMVKCDTLDLEVPANCELVLEGIVPPRRTGDRRPVR
;
A
#
# COMPACT_ATOMS: atom_id res chain seq x y z
N MET A 1 -3.02 13.17 4.93
CA MET A 1 -2.63 14.35 5.73
C MET A 1 -1.17 14.67 5.43
N LEU A 2 -0.91 15.73 4.64
CA LEU A 2 0.45 16.18 4.33
C LEU A 2 1.14 16.73 5.60
N LYS A 3 2.41 16.38 5.80
CA LYS A 3 3.22 16.78 6.98
C LYS A 3 4.39 17.69 6.62
N SER A 4 5.00 17.45 5.47
CA SER A 4 6.03 18.27 4.83
C SER A 4 6.07 17.91 3.34
N ASN A 5 6.96 18.55 2.58
CA ASN A 5 7.09 18.35 1.12
C ASN A 5 7.32 16.88 0.71
N ASN A 6 7.87 16.06 1.61
CA ASN A 6 8.19 14.65 1.38
C ASN A 6 7.68 13.73 2.51
N ARG A 7 6.67 14.17 3.29
CA ARG A 7 6.15 13.36 4.39
C ARG A 7 4.64 13.43 4.46
N THR A 8 4.02 12.26 4.58
CA THR A 8 2.61 12.09 4.86
C THR A 8 2.43 11.08 6.00
N GLY A 9 1.19 10.92 6.46
CA GLY A 9 0.82 9.85 7.38
C GLY A 9 -0.21 8.94 6.72
N ILE A 10 -0.05 7.62 6.94
CA ILE A 10 -1.03 6.60 6.55
C ILE A 10 -1.78 6.11 7.78
N TRP A 11 -3.03 5.70 7.57
CA TRP A 11 -3.77 4.96 8.58
C TRP A 11 -3.57 3.46 8.32
N SER A 12 -2.89 2.78 9.23
CA SER A 12 -2.69 1.33 9.16
C SER A 12 -3.41 0.68 10.35
N ASN A 13 -4.64 0.23 10.14
CA ASN A 13 -5.41 -0.47 11.17
C ASN A 13 -4.69 -1.77 11.59
N PRO A 14 -4.40 -2.02 12.87
CA PRO A 14 -3.59 -3.19 13.28
C PRO A 14 -4.09 -4.55 12.78
N PRO A 15 -5.41 -4.84 12.73
CA PRO A 15 -5.92 -6.10 12.19
C PRO A 15 -5.87 -6.23 10.65
N ALA A 16 -5.73 -5.13 9.91
CA ALA A 16 -5.66 -5.18 8.45
C ALA A 16 -4.29 -5.66 7.97
N HIS A 17 -4.19 -6.25 6.78
CA HIS A 17 -2.93 -6.79 6.23
C HIS A 17 -1.77 -5.78 6.28
N CYS A 18 -2.01 -4.54 5.86
CA CYS A 18 -1.01 -3.46 5.97
C CYS A 18 -0.54 -3.22 7.41
N GLY A 19 -1.44 -3.30 8.41
CA GLY A 19 -1.10 -3.16 9.82
C GLY A 19 -0.25 -4.32 10.35
N VAL A 20 -0.58 -5.55 9.96
CA VAL A 20 0.18 -6.76 10.30
C VAL A 20 1.59 -6.73 9.70
N ILE A 21 1.71 -6.38 8.40
CA ILE A 21 2.99 -6.24 7.71
C ILE A 21 3.82 -5.13 8.36
N ARG A 22 3.23 -3.96 8.63
CA ARG A 22 3.92 -2.86 9.34
C ARG A 22 4.48 -3.31 10.68
N LYS A 23 3.70 -4.05 11.47
CA LYS A 23 4.13 -4.56 12.78
C LYS A 23 5.30 -5.53 12.66
N LYS A 24 5.31 -6.41 11.64
CA LYS A 24 6.43 -7.32 11.35
C LYS A 24 7.73 -6.55 11.11
N TYR A 25 7.69 -5.52 10.26
CA TYR A 25 8.86 -4.67 10.00
C TYR A 25 9.30 -3.89 11.23
N GLU A 26 8.35 -3.39 12.02
CA GLU A 26 8.60 -2.70 13.29
C GLU A 26 9.31 -3.59 14.31
N ASP A 27 8.91 -4.86 14.43
CA ASP A 27 9.54 -5.85 15.31
C ASP A 27 10.96 -6.21 14.88
N LEU A 28 11.21 -6.21 13.56
CA LEU A 28 12.55 -6.38 12.99
C LEU A 28 13.40 -5.11 13.11
N GLY A 29 12.85 -3.98 13.58
CA GLY A 29 13.54 -2.70 13.62
C GLY A 29 13.92 -2.19 12.23
N ARG A 30 13.24 -2.65 11.17
CA ARG A 30 13.53 -2.30 9.78
C ARG A 30 12.47 -1.35 9.23
N PRO A 31 12.83 -0.41 8.35
CA PRO A 31 11.84 0.35 7.60
C PRO A 31 11.04 -0.58 6.69
N MET A 32 9.73 -0.34 6.59
CA MET A 32 8.85 -1.01 5.64
C MET A 32 8.77 -0.18 4.36
N GLU A 33 9.15 -0.74 3.23
CA GLU A 33 8.91 -0.10 1.92
C GLU A 33 7.41 -0.03 1.64
N ILE A 34 6.97 1.08 1.04
CA ILE A 34 5.58 1.28 0.67
C ILE A 34 5.48 2.09 -0.61
N ALA A 35 4.67 1.60 -1.53
CA ALA A 35 4.22 2.35 -2.70
C ALA A 35 2.71 2.60 -2.57
N VAL A 36 2.26 3.81 -2.90
CA VAL A 36 0.84 4.17 -2.95
C VAL A 36 0.47 4.53 -4.38
N ALA A 37 -0.27 3.64 -5.03
CA ALA A 37 -0.84 3.85 -6.35
C ALA A 37 -2.10 4.72 -6.29
N ILE A 38 -2.16 5.76 -7.11
CA ILE A 38 -3.27 6.71 -7.21
C ILE A 38 -3.70 6.80 -8.67
N GLY A 39 -5.01 6.78 -8.91
CA GLY A 39 -5.57 6.74 -10.27
C GLY A 39 -5.28 5.42 -10.98
N ALA A 40 -5.39 4.30 -10.25
CA ALA A 40 -5.22 2.96 -10.79
C ALA A 40 -6.54 2.42 -11.39
N ASP A 41 -6.48 1.24 -12.03
CA ASP A 41 -7.68 0.55 -12.53
C ASP A 41 -8.74 0.39 -11.40
N PRO A 42 -10.01 0.75 -11.64
CA PRO A 42 -11.08 0.65 -10.65
C PRO A 42 -11.19 -0.72 -9.97
N MET A 43 -10.87 -1.80 -10.67
CA MET A 43 -10.94 -3.16 -10.13
C MET A 43 -9.91 -3.42 -9.04
N LEU A 44 -8.77 -2.74 -9.06
CA LEU A 44 -7.78 -2.81 -7.98
C LEU A 44 -8.34 -2.22 -6.68
N TYR A 45 -9.09 -1.12 -6.77
CA TYR A 45 -9.74 -0.55 -5.59
C TYR A 45 -10.79 -1.50 -5.02
N ILE A 46 -11.56 -2.16 -5.87
CA ILE A 46 -12.55 -3.15 -5.41
C ILE A 46 -11.85 -4.34 -4.76
N ALA A 47 -10.87 -4.95 -5.44
CA ALA A 47 -10.12 -6.08 -4.93
C ALA A 47 -9.46 -5.78 -3.57
N SER A 48 -8.90 -4.57 -3.39
CA SER A 48 -8.28 -4.15 -2.13
C SER A 48 -9.23 -4.09 -0.92
N GLN A 49 -10.54 -4.07 -1.15
CA GLN A 49 -11.56 -4.00 -0.10
C GLN A 49 -12.30 -5.32 0.11
N VAL A 50 -11.94 -6.39 -0.62
CA VAL A 50 -12.61 -7.68 -0.50
C VAL A 50 -12.33 -8.30 0.87
N ALA A 51 -13.40 -8.60 1.60
CA ALA A 51 -13.32 -9.24 2.90
C ALA A 51 -12.98 -10.73 2.76
N GLY A 52 -12.27 -11.28 3.75
CA GLY A 52 -11.99 -12.71 3.83
C GLY A 52 -10.75 -13.18 3.08
N MET A 53 -9.97 -12.27 2.48
CA MET A 53 -8.62 -12.59 2.02
C MET A 53 -7.70 -12.86 3.20
N ASN A 54 -6.85 -13.88 3.08
CA ASN A 54 -5.85 -14.23 4.09
C ASN A 54 -4.57 -13.43 3.87
N LEU A 55 -3.76 -13.33 4.93
CA LEU A 55 -2.44 -12.73 4.80
C LEU A 55 -1.57 -13.56 3.84
N GLY A 56 -1.14 -12.94 2.74
CA GLY A 56 -0.34 -13.58 1.71
C GLY A 56 -1.13 -13.96 0.45
N ASP A 57 -2.45 -13.86 0.47
CA ASP A 57 -3.23 -13.83 -0.76
C ASP A 57 -2.92 -12.52 -1.51
N ASP A 58 -2.96 -12.54 -2.84
CA ASP A 58 -2.60 -11.40 -3.69
C ASP A 58 -3.85 -10.69 -4.23
N GLU A 59 -4.09 -9.46 -3.75
CA GLU A 59 -5.20 -8.62 -4.22
C GLU A 59 -5.06 -8.22 -5.72
N ILE A 60 -3.85 -8.21 -6.30
CA ILE A 60 -3.61 -7.95 -7.73
C ILE A 60 -4.04 -9.14 -8.58
N GLU A 61 -3.78 -10.37 -8.12
CA GLU A 61 -4.28 -11.58 -8.77
C GLU A 61 -5.81 -11.61 -8.74
N LEU A 62 -6.42 -11.25 -7.61
CA LEU A 62 -7.87 -11.13 -7.51
C LEU A 62 -8.42 -10.09 -8.50
N ALA A 63 -7.82 -8.90 -8.56
CA ALA A 63 -8.21 -7.86 -9.52
C ALA A 63 -8.09 -8.37 -10.97
N SER A 64 -7.02 -9.09 -11.29
CA SER A 64 -6.81 -9.70 -12.61
C SER A 64 -7.90 -10.71 -12.96
N ALA A 65 -8.24 -11.59 -12.00
CA ALA A 65 -9.30 -12.58 -12.17
C ALA A 65 -10.68 -11.92 -12.40
N MET A 66 -10.98 -10.84 -11.66
CA MET A 66 -12.23 -10.10 -11.84
C MET A 66 -12.29 -9.33 -13.17
N ARG A 67 -11.15 -8.79 -13.65
CA ARG A 67 -11.03 -8.12 -14.95
C ARG A 67 -11.14 -9.10 -16.13
N GLY A 68 -10.76 -10.36 -15.92
CA GLY A 68 -10.62 -11.35 -16.98
C GLY A 68 -9.34 -11.20 -17.80
N GLU A 69 -8.46 -10.29 -17.39
CA GLU A 69 -7.15 -10.06 -17.99
C GLU A 69 -6.13 -9.66 -16.89
N PRO A 70 -4.84 -10.00 -17.06
CA PRO A 70 -3.80 -9.63 -16.10
C PRO A 70 -3.72 -8.11 -15.89
N VAL A 71 -3.52 -7.70 -14.64
CA VAL A 71 -3.05 -6.34 -14.33
C VAL A 71 -1.57 -6.27 -14.68
N GLU A 72 -1.22 -5.38 -15.60
CA GLU A 72 0.18 -5.12 -15.95
C GLU A 72 0.88 -4.41 -14.79
N MET A 73 2.05 -4.92 -14.41
CA MET A 73 2.85 -4.41 -13.30
C MET A 73 4.19 -3.89 -13.82
N VAL A 74 4.70 -2.84 -13.19
CA VAL A 74 6.02 -2.26 -13.45
C VAL A 74 6.76 -2.06 -12.14
N LYS A 75 8.09 -2.05 -12.20
CA LYS A 75 8.93 -1.79 -11.04
C LYS A 75 8.83 -0.34 -10.61
N CYS A 76 8.82 -0.13 -9.30
CA CYS A 76 9.10 1.17 -8.68
C CYS A 76 10.50 1.67 -9.08
N ASP A 77 10.68 2.99 -9.07
CA ASP A 77 11.96 3.62 -9.43
C ASP A 77 12.98 3.55 -8.29
N THR A 78 12.51 3.58 -7.04
CA THR A 78 13.34 3.73 -5.84
C THR A 78 13.20 2.59 -4.83
N LEU A 79 12.24 1.69 -5.03
CA LEU A 79 11.91 0.58 -4.12
C LEU A 79 12.00 -0.77 -4.83
N ASP A 80 12.21 -1.84 -4.07
CA ASP A 80 12.13 -3.21 -4.61
C ASP A 80 10.68 -3.72 -4.55
N LEU A 81 9.77 -2.93 -5.13
CA LEU A 81 8.34 -3.21 -5.22
C LEU A 81 7.86 -3.04 -6.66
N GLU A 82 6.71 -3.64 -6.97
CA GLU A 82 6.01 -3.44 -8.23
C GLU A 82 4.67 -2.72 -7.98
N VAL A 83 4.25 -1.95 -8.98
CA VAL A 83 3.01 -1.17 -8.98
C VAL A 83 2.28 -1.36 -10.32
N PRO A 84 0.95 -1.15 -10.38
CA PRO A 84 0.23 -1.25 -11.63
C PRO A 84 0.74 -0.24 -12.67
N ALA A 85 0.98 -0.69 -13.90
CA ALA A 85 1.59 0.10 -14.97
C ALA A 85 0.80 1.37 -15.32
N ASN A 86 -0.53 1.28 -15.22
CA ASN A 86 -1.45 2.33 -15.67
C ASN A 86 -1.97 3.22 -14.53
N CYS A 87 -1.19 3.41 -13.46
CA CYS A 87 -1.53 4.39 -12.42
C CYS A 87 -1.24 5.82 -12.90
N GLU A 88 -2.07 6.79 -12.53
CA GLU A 88 -1.78 8.21 -12.79
C GLU A 88 -0.57 8.72 -12.00
N LEU A 89 -0.44 8.29 -10.73
CA LEU A 89 0.61 8.73 -9.82
C LEU A 89 1.00 7.59 -8.86
N VAL A 90 2.29 7.49 -8.55
CA VAL A 90 2.83 6.57 -7.54
C VAL A 90 3.63 7.37 -6.52
N LEU A 91 3.31 7.18 -5.23
CA LEU A 91 4.13 7.70 -4.13
C LEU A 91 4.98 6.58 -3.56
N GLU A 92 6.29 6.69 -3.71
CA GLU A 92 7.26 5.76 -3.15
C GLU A 92 7.87 6.30 -1.85
N GLY A 93 8.06 5.41 -0.88
CA GLY A 93 8.81 5.75 0.32
C GLY A 93 8.89 4.60 1.31
N ILE A 94 9.16 4.97 2.57
CA ILE A 94 9.29 4.03 3.67
C ILE A 94 8.45 4.45 4.87
N VAL A 95 7.99 3.46 5.63
CA VAL A 95 7.43 3.64 6.96
C VAL A 95 8.53 3.32 7.99
N PRO A 96 9.06 4.34 8.69
CA PRO A 96 10.08 4.12 9.71
C PRO A 96 9.51 3.30 10.89
N PRO A 97 10.31 2.40 11.50
CA PRO A 97 9.88 1.66 12.68
C PRO A 97 9.67 2.62 13.86
N ARG A 98 8.71 2.31 14.74
CA ARG A 98 8.46 3.02 16.01
C ARG A 98 8.14 4.51 15.88
N ARG A 99 7.70 4.95 14.69
CA ARG A 99 7.29 6.34 14.44
C ARG A 99 5.79 6.42 14.20
N THR A 100 5.04 6.77 15.25
CA THR A 100 3.65 7.19 15.12
C THR A 100 3.58 8.70 14.96
N GLY A 101 2.98 9.17 13.86
CA GLY A 101 2.77 10.59 13.63
C GLY A 101 1.55 11.09 14.38
N ASP A 102 1.62 12.29 14.94
CA ASP A 102 0.47 13.00 15.53
C ASP A 102 -0.59 13.26 14.44
N ARG A 103 -1.64 12.44 14.36
CA ARG A 103 -2.69 12.57 13.34
C ARG A 103 -3.66 13.65 13.82
N ARG A 104 -3.67 14.80 13.15
CA ARG A 104 -4.76 15.77 13.37
C ARG A 104 -6.05 15.18 12.79
N PRO A 105 -7.21 15.34 13.45
CA PRO A 105 -8.49 14.94 12.89
C PRO A 105 -8.69 15.59 11.52
N VAL A 106 -9.12 14.79 10.55
CA VAL A 106 -9.57 15.32 9.25
C VAL A 106 -11.04 15.69 9.48
N ARG A 107 -11.38 16.97 9.35
CA ARG A 107 -12.77 17.44 9.39
C ARG A 107 -13.47 17.09 8.09
#